data_AF-A0A0R2Q503-F1
#
_entry.id   AF-A0A0R2Q503-F1
#
_cell.length_a   1.000
_cell.length_b   1.000
_cell.length_c   1.000
_cell.angle_alpha   90.00
_cell.angle_beta   90.00
_cell.angle_gamma   90.00
#
_symmetry.space_group_name_H-M   'P 1'
#
loop_
_entity.id
_entity.type
_entity.pdbx_description
1 polymer ?
#
loop_
_entity_poly.entity_id
_entity_poly.type
_entity_poly.pdbx_seq_one_letter_code
_entity_poly.pdbx_strand_id
1 'polypeptide(L)'
;MLGSLYFSEIVNYVPCRLCWYQRAAMYPLAILLIVANFKKFKFMKTAAVSLASVGGAIAIYHWFLERFPDLDAGVCDAKLPCSVIWFENFGFVTLAFMAFTAFFTTIVLVTIRTTEK
;
A
#
# COMPACT_ATOMS: atom_id res chain seq x y z
N MET A 1 -4.50 -1.69 -8.04
CA MET A 1 -5.16 -2.96 -7.66
C MET A 1 -4.67 -4.11 -8.53
N LEU A 2 -4.91 -4.05 -9.85
CA LEU A 2 -4.62 -5.14 -10.80
C LEU A 2 -3.15 -5.57 -10.84
N GLY A 3 -2.20 -4.64 -10.76
CA GLY A 3 -0.77 -4.98 -10.75
C GLY A 3 -0.38 -5.91 -9.59
N SER A 4 -0.94 -5.71 -8.39
CA SER A 4 -0.69 -6.58 -7.24
C SER A 4 -1.19 -8.02 -7.47
N LEU A 5 -2.34 -8.17 -8.16
CA LEU A 5 -2.87 -9.49 -8.51
C LEU A 5 -2.04 -10.16 -9.61
N TYR A 6 -1.59 -9.39 -10.61
CA TYR A 6 -0.74 -9.89 -11.69
C TYR A 6 0.55 -10.52 -11.16
N PHE A 7 1.24 -9.83 -10.25
CA PHE A 7 2.46 -10.37 -9.63
C PHE A 7 2.20 -11.65 -8.82
N SER A 8 1.02 -11.77 -8.22
CA SER A 8 0.65 -12.93 -7.40
C SER A 8 0.30 -14.16 -8.23
N GLU A 9 -0.53 -13.98 -9.27
CA GLU A 9 -1.17 -15.09 -9.98
C GLU A 9 -0.38 -15.52 -11.22
N ILE A 10 0.28 -14.56 -11.89
CA ILE A 10 1.01 -14.84 -13.14
C ILE A 10 2.51 -14.99 -12.86
N VAL A 11 3.08 -14.08 -12.06
CA VAL A 11 4.52 -14.08 -11.75
C VAL A 11 4.85 -14.96 -10.54
N ASN A 12 3.83 -15.47 -9.82
CA ASN A 12 3.96 -16.35 -8.64
C ASN A 12 4.75 -15.73 -7.47
N TYR A 13 4.71 -14.40 -7.32
CA TYR A 13 5.22 -13.75 -6.11
C TYR A 13 4.23 -13.93 -4.96
N VAL A 14 4.54 -14.88 -4.07
CA VAL A 14 3.66 -15.22 -2.97
C VAL A 14 3.65 -14.06 -1.95
N PRO A 15 2.47 -13.48 -1.64
CA PRO A 15 2.38 -12.32 -0.77
C PRO A 15 2.67 -12.71 0.69
N CYS A 16 3.52 -11.93 1.35
CA CYS A 16 3.74 -12.02 2.79
C CYS A 16 2.55 -11.45 3.59
N ARG A 17 2.57 -11.62 4.91
CA ARG A 17 1.52 -11.10 5.80
C ARG A 17 1.39 -9.57 5.74
N LEU A 18 2.50 -8.84 5.65
CA LEU A 18 2.48 -7.37 5.50
C LEU A 18 1.88 -6.92 4.17
N CYS A 19 2.19 -7.61 3.07
CA CYS A 19 1.56 -7.36 1.77
C CYS A 19 0.04 -7.55 1.82
N TRP A 20 -0.45 -8.54 2.58
CA TRP A 20 -1.88 -8.73 2.80
C TRP A 20 -2.52 -7.57 3.56
N TYR A 21 -1.88 -7.04 4.59
CA TYR A 21 -2.37 -5.84 5.29
C TYR A 21 -2.41 -4.62 4.37
N GLN A 22 -1.40 -4.45 3.51
CA GLN A 22 -1.42 -3.38 2.50
C GLN A 22 -2.60 -3.56 1.54
N ARG A 23 -2.84 -4.77 1.01
CA ARG A 23 -4.00 -5.08 0.14
C ARG A 23 -5.33 -4.79 0.84
N ALA A 24 -5.47 -5.18 2.11
CA ALA A 24 -6.67 -4.94 2.91
C ALA A 24 -6.97 -3.46 3.09
N ALA A 25 -5.97 -2.58 3.13
CA ALA A 25 -6.16 -1.13 3.12
C ALA A 25 -6.47 -0.60 1.71
N MET A 26 -5.77 -1.09 0.69
CA MET A 26 -5.79 -0.55 -0.67
C MET A 26 -7.10 -0.86 -1.42
N TYR A 27 -7.69 -2.04 -1.21
CA TYR A 27 -8.89 -2.50 -1.93
C TYR A 27 -10.14 -1.68 -1.57
N PRO A 28 -10.50 -1.52 -0.29
CA PRO A 28 -11.59 -0.64 0.10
C PRO A 28 -11.34 0.82 -0.27
N LEU A 29 -10.09 1.29 -0.22
CA LEU A 29 -9.73 2.64 -0.65
C LEU A 29 -10.12 2.92 -2.12
N ALA A 30 -9.86 1.97 -3.03
CA ALA A 30 -10.20 2.13 -4.43
C ALA A 30 -11.72 2.29 -4.64
N ILE A 31 -12.52 1.47 -3.97
CA ILE A 31 -13.99 1.55 -4.02
C ILE A 31 -14.45 2.89 -3.45
N LEU A 32 -13.88 3.30 -2.32
CA LEU A 32 -14.25 4.53 -1.63
C LEU A 32 -13.97 5.77 -2.48
N LEU A 33 -12.83 5.83 -3.16
CA LEU A 33 -12.49 6.93 -4.08
C LEU A 33 -13.41 6.99 -5.29
N ILE A 34 -13.77 5.85 -5.87
CA ILE A 34 -14.73 5.79 -6.99
C ILE A 34 -16.08 6.35 -6.53
N VAL A 35 -16.60 5.92 -5.38
CA VAL A 35 -17.89 6.40 -4.85
C VAL A 35 -17.83 7.89 -4.48
N ALA A 36 -16.71 8.35 -3.91
CA ALA A 36 -16.50 9.75 -3.55
C ALA A 36 -16.50 10.69 -4.77
N ASN A 37 -16.16 10.18 -5.96
CA ASN A 37 -16.25 10.94 -7.21
C ASN A 37 -17.72 11.22 -7.61
N PHE A 38 -18.63 10.28 -7.34
CA PHE A 38 -20.06 10.46 -7.64
C PHE A 38 -20.83 11.20 -6.54
N LYS A 39 -20.40 11.08 -5.27
CA LYS A 39 -21.05 11.74 -4.13
C LYS A 39 -20.04 12.53 -3.32
N LYS A 40 -20.12 13.87 -3.35
CA LYS A 40 -19.23 14.81 -2.65
C LYS A 40 -19.48 14.86 -1.13
N PHE A 41 -19.43 13.73 -0.42
CA PHE A 41 -19.50 13.72 1.04
C PHE A 41 -18.13 14.05 1.65
N LYS A 42 -18.07 15.06 2.53
CA LYS A 42 -16.82 15.42 3.25
C LYS A 42 -16.26 14.25 4.07
N PHE A 43 -17.14 13.42 4.64
CA PHE A 43 -16.76 12.23 5.42
C PHE A 43 -15.95 11.21 4.62
N MET A 44 -16.27 11.03 3.33
CA MET A 44 -15.54 10.07 2.47
C MET A 44 -14.09 10.51 2.25
N LYS A 45 -13.82 11.81 2.15
CA LYS A 45 -12.44 12.31 2.03
C LYS A 45 -11.62 11.99 3.28
N THR A 46 -12.18 12.23 4.48
CA THR A 46 -11.51 11.90 5.74
C THR A 46 -11.28 10.39 5.87
N ALA A 47 -12.27 9.57 5.53
CA ALA A 47 -12.13 8.11 5.54
C ALA A 47 -11.05 7.61 4.57
N ALA A 48 -10.98 8.18 3.35
CA ALA A 48 -9.93 7.86 2.38
C ALA A 48 -8.54 8.18 2.93
N VAL A 49 -8.36 9.36 3.53
CA VAL A 49 -7.06 9.80 4.09
C VAL A 49 -6.65 8.92 5.26
N SER A 50 -7.57 8.61 6.18
CA SER A 50 -7.27 7.74 7.33
C SER A 50 -6.89 6.33 6.90
N LEU A 51 -7.56 5.79 5.88
CA LEU A 51 -7.27 4.45 5.39
C LEU A 51 -5.94 4.41 4.62
N ALA A 52 -5.68 5.43 3.81
CA ALA A 52 -4.42 5.57 3.08
C ALA A 52 -3.24 5.82 4.02
N SER A 53 -3.42 6.54 5.14
CA SER A 53 -2.34 6.77 6.11
C SER A 53 -1.95 5.50 6.83
N VAL A 54 -2.93 4.67 7.24
CA VAL A 54 -2.66 3.35 7.83
C VAL A 54 -1.94 2.44 6.82
N GLY A 55 -2.44 2.36 5.59
CA GLY A 55 -1.78 1.58 4.52
C GLY A 55 -0.37 2.07 4.22
N GLY A 56 -0.16 3.39 4.19
CA GLY A 56 1.14 4.02 3.98
C GLY A 56 2.13 3.74 5.12
N ALA A 57 1.69 3.80 6.38
CA ALA A 57 2.54 3.47 7.53
C ALA A 57 3.02 2.02 7.49
N ILE A 58 2.13 1.08 7.14
CA ILE A 58 2.47 -0.34 6.96
C ILE A 58 3.44 -0.52 5.78
N ALA A 59 3.28 0.25 4.70
CA ALA A 59 4.18 0.20 3.55
C ALA A 59 5.59 0.71 3.87
N ILE A 60 5.72 1.80 4.64
CA ILE A 60 7.01 2.28 5.13
C ILE A 60 7.68 1.22 6.00
N TYR A 61 6.93 0.65 6.95
CA TYR A 61 7.47 -0.38 7.84
C TYR A 61 7.96 -1.61 7.06
N HIS A 62 7.20 -2.05 6.05
CA HIS A 62 7.59 -3.18 5.20
C HIS A 62 8.86 -2.88 4.39
N TRP A 63 8.95 -1.70 3.79
CA TRP A 63 10.17 -1.28 3.08
C TRP A 63 11.39 -1.20 4.00
N PHE A 64 11.18 -0.80 5.26
CA PHE A 64 12.25 -0.76 6.25
C PHE A 64 12.72 -2.17 6.64
N LEU A 65 11.79 -3.12 6.78
CA LEU A 65 12.10 -4.54 7.03
C LEU A 65 12.84 -5.21 5.87
N GLU A 66 12.51 -4.87 4.63
CA GLU A 66 13.26 -5.33 3.44
C GLU A 66 14.73 -4.91 3.52
N ARG A 67 15.02 -3.72 4.08
CA ARG A 67 16.40 -3.21 4.20
C ARG A 67 17.14 -3.67 5.46
N PHE A 68 16.40 -3.88 6.55
CA PHE A 68 16.91 -4.26 7.86
C PHE A 68 16.17 -5.51 8.37
N PRO A 69 16.53 -6.70 7.86
CA PRO A 69 15.84 -7.94 8.18
C PRO A 69 15.90 -8.31 9.67
N ASP A 70 16.92 -7.85 10.40
CA ASP A 70 17.12 -8.11 11.83
C ASP A 70 16.03 -7.48 12.73
N LEU A 71 15.23 -6.57 12.19
CA LEU A 71 14.11 -5.93 12.89
C LEU A 71 12.82 -6.77 12.84
N ASP A 72 12.79 -7.90 12.12
CA ASP A 72 11.60 -8.75 12.07
C ASP A 72 11.39 -9.46 13.43
N ALA A 73 10.50 -8.89 14.24
CA ALA A 73 10.14 -9.41 15.57
C ALA A 73 9.25 -10.69 15.51
N GLY A 74 9.30 -11.46 14.42
CA GLY A 74 8.46 -12.64 14.20
C GLY A 74 7.01 -12.30 13.82
N VAL A 75 6.78 -11.10 13.30
CA VAL A 75 5.44 -10.66 12.84
C VAL A 75 5.09 -11.36 11.53
N CYS A 76 6.10 -11.68 10.73
CA CYS A 76 5.97 -12.39 9.47
C CYS A 76 6.14 -13.90 9.64
N ASP A 77 5.55 -14.66 8.71
CA ASP A 77 5.54 -16.12 8.78
C ASP A 77 6.95 -16.66 8.50
N ALA A 78 7.40 -17.67 9.25
CA ALA A 78 8.70 -18.29 9.04
C ALA A 78 8.83 -18.92 7.65
N LYS A 79 7.72 -19.30 7.01
CA LYS A 79 7.71 -19.85 5.65
C LYS A 79 7.79 -18.76 4.56
N LEU A 80 7.38 -17.53 4.88
CA LEU A 80 7.36 -16.40 3.95
C LEU A 80 7.81 -15.12 4.66
N PRO A 81 9.13 -14.89 4.73
CA PRO A 81 9.67 -13.71 5.39
C PRO A 81 9.26 -12.45 4.65
N CYS A 82 8.96 -11.37 5.40
CA CYS A 82 8.67 -10.07 4.80
C CYS A 82 9.92 -9.31 4.36
N SER A 83 11.11 -9.83 4.66
CA SER A 83 12.39 -9.28 4.20
C SER A 83 12.79 -9.74 2.79
N VAL A 84 12.05 -10.69 2.20
CA VAL A 84 12.37 -11.20 0.86
C VAL A 84 11.94 -10.21 -0.22
N ILE A 85 12.92 -9.72 -0.96
CA ILE A 85 12.72 -8.80 -2.08
C ILE A 85 12.57 -9.61 -3.37
N TRP A 86 11.33 -9.74 -3.85
CA TRP A 86 11.03 -10.44 -5.12
C TRP A 86 11.36 -9.62 -6.36
N PHE A 87 11.24 -8.29 -6.24
CA PHE A 87 11.45 -7.35 -7.31
C PHE A 87 12.12 -6.10 -6.74
N GLU A 88 13.28 -5.77 -7.31
CA GLU A 88 14.01 -4.55 -7.01
C GLU A 88 14.40 -3.88 -8.32
N ASN A 89 14.12 -2.60 -8.41
CA ASN A 89 14.60 -1.76 -9.49
C ASN A 89 15.38 -0.57 -8.93
N PHE A 90 16.42 -0.12 -9.63
CA PHE A 90 17.31 0.97 -9.20
C PHE A 90 17.99 0.81 -7.82
N GLY A 91 17.95 -0.39 -7.20
CA GLY A 91 18.58 -0.65 -5.89
C GLY A 91 17.80 -0.15 -4.67
N PHE A 92 16.57 0.35 -4.86
CA PHE A 92 15.72 0.84 -3.77
C PHE A 92 14.21 0.72 -4.03
N VAL A 93 13.80 0.60 -5.30
CA VAL A 93 12.39 0.50 -5.69
C VAL A 93 11.94 -0.95 -5.56
N THR A 94 11.39 -1.28 -4.41
CA THR A 94 10.74 -2.56 -4.14
C THR A 94 9.23 -2.46 -4.31
N LEU A 95 8.54 -3.60 -4.24
CA LEU A 95 7.08 -3.66 -4.23
C LEU A 95 6.49 -2.86 -3.06
N ALA A 96 7.10 -2.91 -1.87
CA ALA A 96 6.66 -2.14 -0.71
C ALA A 96 6.80 -0.63 -0.95
N PHE A 97 7.90 -0.19 -1.58
CA PHE A 97 8.11 1.21 -1.93
C PHE A 97 7.08 1.72 -2.95
N MET A 98 6.77 0.91 -3.97
CA MET A 98 5.72 1.24 -4.94
C MET A 98 4.34 1.38 -4.28
N ALA A 99 4.02 0.52 -3.31
CA ALA A 99 2.78 0.64 -2.53
C ALA A 99 2.78 1.93 -1.69
N PHE A 100 3.89 2.26 -1.04
CA PHE A 100 4.02 3.49 -0.26
C PHE A 100 3.77 4.74 -1.10
N THR A 101 4.41 4.85 -2.27
CA THR A 101 4.21 6.01 -3.15
C THR A 101 2.77 6.14 -3.66
N ALA A 102 2.07 5.02 -3.89
CA ALA A 102 0.66 5.03 -4.24
C ALA A 102 -0.23 5.56 -3.11
N PHE A 103 -0.03 5.11 -1.87
CA PHE A 103 -0.75 5.63 -0.71
C PHE A 103 -0.44 7.11 -0.46
N PHE A 104 0.83 7.49 -0.54
CA PHE A 104 1.26 8.89 -0.38
C PHE A 104 0.62 9.80 -1.42
N THR A 105 0.68 9.41 -2.70
CA THR A 105 0.06 10.16 -3.79
C THR A 105 -1.45 10.28 -3.58
N THR A 106 -2.11 9.22 -3.11
CA THR A 106 -3.55 9.27 -2.81
C THR A 106 -3.87 10.28 -1.71
N ILE A 107 -3.10 10.29 -0.61
CA ILE A 107 -3.27 11.27 0.47
C ILE A 107 -3.11 12.69 -0.07
N VAL A 108 -2.06 12.93 -0.86
CA VAL A 108 -1.77 14.24 -1.46
C VAL A 108 -2.91 14.67 -2.39
N LEU A 109 -3.37 13.80 -3.29
CA LEU A 109 -4.45 14.14 -4.23
C LEU A 109 -5.79 14.41 -3.54
N VAL A 110 -6.11 13.69 -2.47
CA VAL A 110 -7.36 13.89 -1.72
C VAL A 110 -7.30 15.17 -0.87
N THR A 111 -6.12 15.54 -0.37
CA THR A 111 -5.92 16.73 0.48
C THR A 111 -5.70 18.02 -0.31
N ILE A 112 -5.08 17.94 -1.49
CA ILE A 112 -5.02 19.07 -2.42
C ILE A 112 -6.45 19.49 -2.71
N ARG A 113 -6.82 20.67 -2.20
CA ARG A 113 -8.09 21.30 -2.53
C ARG A 113 -8.07 21.54 -4.03
N THR A 114 -8.81 20.73 -4.78
CA THR A 114 -9.32 21.19 -6.06
C THR A 114 -10.13 22.44 -5.75
N THR A 115 -9.55 23.59 -6.05
CA THR A 115 -10.25 24.87 -6.25
C THR A 115 -11.21 24.68 -7.42
N GLU A 116 -12.24 23.88 -7.24
CA GLU A 116 -13.46 24.02 -8.03
C GLU A 116 -14.22 25.20 -7.41
N LYS A 117 -14.03 26.36 -8.07
CA LYS A 117 -15.02 27.43 -8.10
C LYS A 117 -16.34 26.89 -8.67
#